data_AF-A0A536VC81-F1
#
_entry.id   AF-A0A536VC81-F1
#
_cell.length_a   1.000
_cell.length_b   1.000
_cell.length_c   1.000
_cell.angle_alpha   90.00
_cell.angle_beta   90.00
_cell.angle_gamma   90.00
#
_symmetry.space_group_name_H-M   'P 1'
#
loop_
_entity.id
_entity.type
_entity.pdbx_description
1 polymer ?
#
loop_
_entity_poly.entity_id
_entity_poly.type
_entity_poly.pdbx_seq_one_letter_code
_entity_poly.pdbx_strand_id
1 'polypeptide(L)'
;LLAAYGLALQDVFGAPCRFVSTPFSRRVEPELVEPVGCFIDLCFVEAGARAGETLAETLTRVNQSVLQLQRPTFLPHHTIVESIAARDPSVSPHLNAFGFTWRFDPARSLPFGPARARLLRVPQKGARFGVCLHVAMVDGELCCSIEAVESAFVRGHVNAVATAFVRRLEAMCEVSELHVGAVLRDERAASSASGSVELVAVLRASWQRWVGTTSARIAASTDFLHCGGNSLTVMRMTAQLRREHGLRIDAGAFLARPTFATLCELAGEPPTRSPGHCVIVGPFDARHVLVLIPGKGGQALGLYALAEQMQRRFGDDHAIAIPDLEAMLSQAPQQHALWFLYERIGQLLKELGPQRIGALVGFSLGGILALRLAQQFAGTMRPPVWLLDSYAPRAMARNLWLRIERRLAHSLLRRKHVANRATTQSDDSVSNGMHDGASELEPQWDAIQAELCRESAAAPGVEVHLIQARHTVDHVGLLWRRRTNGFNPKCYAHWYLHEIDAKHLELPRSLAAETAGLFASGLRWA
;
A
#
# COMPACT_ATOMS: atom_id res chain seq x y z
N LEU A 1 -3.73 10.04 -30.22
CA LEU A 1 -2.92 10.48 -29.04
C LEU A 1 -1.61 9.70 -28.92
N LEU A 2 -1.52 8.54 -28.26
CA LEU A 2 -0.23 7.86 -28.02
C LEU A 2 0.55 7.58 -29.31
N ALA A 3 -0.11 7.08 -30.36
CA ALA A 3 0.51 6.87 -31.68
C ALA A 3 1.02 8.17 -32.33
N ALA A 4 0.26 9.28 -32.23
CA ALA A 4 0.69 10.57 -32.75
C ALA A 4 1.95 11.08 -32.04
N TYR A 5 2.07 10.81 -30.74
CA TYR A 5 3.27 11.14 -29.96
C TYR A 5 4.46 10.27 -30.39
N GLY A 6 4.29 8.95 -30.54
CA GLY A 6 5.35 8.07 -31.03
C GLY A 6 5.87 8.43 -32.42
N LEU A 7 4.97 8.81 -33.33
CA LEU A 7 5.34 9.31 -34.66
C LEU A 7 6.05 10.67 -34.60
N ALA A 8 5.58 11.59 -33.74
CA ALA A 8 6.23 12.88 -33.54
C ALA A 8 7.65 12.76 -32.94
N LEU A 9 7.90 11.74 -32.10
CA LEU A 9 9.24 11.42 -31.61
C LEU A 9 10.14 10.89 -32.72
N GLN A 10 9.64 10.05 -33.63
CA GLN A 10 10.39 9.61 -34.80
C GLN A 10 10.69 10.76 -35.78
N ASP A 11 9.73 11.68 -35.98
CA ASP A 11 9.89 12.86 -36.83
C ASP A 11 11.02 13.80 -36.34
N VAL A 12 11.32 13.81 -35.03
CA VAL A 12 12.27 14.73 -34.40
C VAL A 12 13.59 14.07 -34.03
N PHE A 13 13.56 12.81 -33.57
CA PHE A 13 14.73 12.09 -33.04
C PHE A 13 15.13 10.86 -33.88
N GLY A 14 14.41 10.57 -34.98
CA GLY A 14 14.71 9.48 -35.91
C GLY A 14 14.01 8.15 -35.59
N ALA A 15 14.07 7.23 -36.56
CA ALA A 15 13.30 5.98 -36.55
C ALA A 15 13.43 5.07 -35.30
N PRO A 16 14.59 4.99 -34.58
CA PRO A 16 14.68 4.22 -33.34
C PRO A 16 13.87 4.80 -32.17
N CYS A 17 13.53 6.09 -32.21
CA CYS A 17 12.81 6.79 -31.14
C CYS A 17 11.29 6.54 -31.19
N ARG A 18 10.91 5.26 -31.20
CA ARG A 18 9.53 4.79 -31.39
C ARG A 18 8.89 4.14 -30.16
N PHE A 19 9.65 3.93 -29.09
CA PHE A 19 9.17 3.38 -27.83
C PHE A 19 8.87 4.50 -26.82
N VAL A 20 7.76 4.34 -26.09
CA VAL A 20 7.28 5.30 -25.09
C VAL A 20 6.90 4.54 -23.82
N SER A 21 7.41 4.99 -22.68
CA SER A 21 7.01 4.52 -21.36
C SER A 21 5.71 5.22 -20.93
N THR A 22 4.68 4.45 -20.55
CA THR A 22 3.38 4.99 -20.13
C THR A 22 2.86 4.25 -18.89
N PRO A 23 2.27 4.97 -17.91
CA PRO A 23 1.73 4.36 -16.70
C PRO A 23 0.40 3.68 -16.98
N PHE A 24 0.24 2.44 -16.53
CA PHE A 24 -1.03 1.73 -16.48
C PHE A 24 -1.47 1.52 -15.03
N SER A 25 -2.76 1.68 -14.76
CA SER A 25 -3.35 1.37 -13.45
C SER A 25 -3.51 -0.15 -13.32
N ARG A 26 -2.90 -0.74 -12.30
CA ARG A 26 -3.15 -2.13 -11.86
C ARG A 26 -4.28 -2.23 -10.83
N ARG A 27 -5.20 -1.26 -10.84
CA ARG A 27 -6.45 -1.30 -10.06
C ARG A 27 -7.58 -1.91 -10.90
N VAL A 28 -7.36 -3.11 -11.43
CA VAL A 28 -8.32 -3.82 -12.31
C VAL A 28 -9.20 -4.77 -11.48
N GLU A 29 -8.66 -5.22 -10.36
CA GLU A 29 -9.27 -6.07 -9.35
C GLU A 29 -9.93 -5.19 -8.26
N PRO A 30 -11.15 -5.52 -7.78
CA PRO A 30 -11.87 -4.71 -6.80
C PRO A 30 -11.07 -4.42 -5.53
N GLU A 31 -10.27 -5.38 -5.04
CA GLU A 31 -9.45 -5.23 -3.82
C GLU A 31 -8.34 -4.17 -3.99
N LEU A 32 -8.02 -3.78 -5.23
CA LEU A 32 -7.00 -2.79 -5.56
C LEU A 32 -7.60 -1.42 -5.90
N VAL A 33 -8.92 -1.24 -5.91
CA VAL A 33 -9.57 0.03 -6.27
C VAL A 33 -9.39 1.09 -5.17
N GLU A 34 -9.59 0.71 -3.90
CA GLU A 34 -9.62 1.64 -2.76
C GLU A 34 -8.26 1.90 -2.05
N PRO A 35 -7.32 0.93 -1.91
CA PRO A 35 -6.12 1.14 -1.09
C PRO A 35 -5.26 2.33 -1.52
N VAL A 36 -4.74 3.11 -0.57
CA VAL A 36 -3.80 4.21 -0.89
C VAL A 36 -2.40 3.61 -1.14
N GLY A 37 -1.90 3.75 -2.37
CA GLY A 37 -0.61 3.18 -2.76
C GLY A 37 -0.27 3.40 -4.24
N CYS A 38 0.97 3.05 -4.61
CA CYS A 38 1.45 3.14 -5.98
C CYS A 38 1.09 1.87 -6.78
N PHE A 39 -0.15 1.81 -7.26
CA PHE A 39 -0.64 0.73 -8.13
C PHE A 39 -0.47 1.08 -9.62
N ILE A 40 0.62 1.79 -9.94
CA ILE A 40 0.98 2.17 -11.30
C ILE A 40 2.11 1.25 -11.76
N ASP A 41 1.91 0.65 -12.92
CA ASP A 41 2.95 -0.06 -13.66
C ASP A 41 3.46 0.80 -14.81
N LEU A 42 4.76 0.71 -15.11
CA LEU A 42 5.35 1.44 -16.22
C LEU A 42 5.58 0.49 -17.39
N CYS A 43 4.69 0.56 -18.38
CA CYS A 43 4.74 -0.30 -19.56
C CYS A 43 5.42 0.42 -20.73
N PHE A 44 6.16 -0.33 -21.55
CA PHE A 44 6.65 0.15 -22.84
C PHE A 44 5.61 -0.09 -23.93
N VAL A 45 5.35 0.93 -24.74
CA VAL A 45 4.56 0.81 -25.97
C VAL A 45 5.42 1.23 -27.15
N GLU A 46 5.49 0.40 -28.18
CA GLU A 46 6.02 0.79 -29.49
C GLU A 46 5.00 1.72 -30.17
N ALA A 47 5.04 3.01 -29.81
CA ALA A 47 4.06 4.00 -30.20
C ALA A 47 4.29 4.60 -31.61
N GLY A 48 5.54 4.59 -32.11
CA GLY A 48 5.87 5.01 -33.47
C GLY A 48 5.64 3.89 -34.51
N ALA A 49 5.76 4.23 -35.79
CA ALA A 49 5.64 3.30 -36.92
C ALA A 49 6.87 2.38 -37.06
N ARG A 50 6.64 1.19 -37.58
CA ARG A 50 7.67 0.28 -38.10
C ARG A 50 8.00 0.63 -39.55
N ALA A 51 9.12 0.10 -40.06
CA ALA A 51 9.50 0.31 -41.46
C ALA A 51 8.41 -0.26 -42.40
N GLY A 52 7.92 0.57 -43.32
CA GLY A 52 6.86 0.23 -44.27
C GLY A 52 5.43 0.27 -43.71
N GLU A 53 5.23 0.55 -42.42
CA GLU A 53 3.91 0.56 -41.79
C GLU A 53 3.14 1.86 -42.10
N THR A 54 1.88 1.73 -42.52
CA THR A 54 0.99 2.88 -42.76
C THR A 54 0.49 3.50 -41.45
N LEU A 55 -0.13 4.68 -41.55
CA LEU A 55 -0.73 5.37 -40.40
C LEU A 55 -1.86 4.55 -39.75
N ALA A 56 -2.68 3.88 -40.56
CA ALA A 56 -3.81 3.06 -40.08
C ALA A 56 -3.33 1.77 -39.40
N GLU A 57 -2.31 1.10 -39.95
CA GLU A 57 -1.68 -0.07 -39.32
C GLU A 57 -1.01 0.31 -37.99
N THR A 58 -0.25 1.41 -37.97
CA THR A 58 0.37 1.96 -36.75
C THR A 58 -0.67 2.22 -35.67
N LEU A 59 -1.78 2.90 -36.02
CA LEU A 59 -2.89 3.16 -35.10
C LEU A 59 -3.50 1.86 -34.55
N THR A 60 -3.76 0.89 -35.43
CA THR A 60 -4.37 -0.40 -35.08
C THR A 60 -3.46 -1.19 -34.14
N ARG A 61 -2.16 -1.28 -34.45
CA ARG A 61 -1.16 -1.97 -33.62
C ARG A 61 -0.99 -1.30 -32.26
N VAL A 62 -0.93 0.04 -32.20
CA VAL A 62 -0.82 0.77 -30.93
C VAL A 62 -2.09 0.59 -30.08
N ASN A 63 -3.27 0.62 -30.70
CA ASN A 63 -4.54 0.33 -30.01
C ASN A 63 -4.55 -1.09 -29.41
N GLN A 64 -4.24 -2.11 -30.21
CA GLN A 64 -4.13 -3.49 -29.75
C GLN A 64 -3.10 -3.66 -28.63
N SER A 65 -1.95 -2.99 -28.73
CA SER A 65 -0.91 -3.01 -27.69
C SER A 65 -1.41 -2.42 -26.36
N VAL A 66 -2.14 -1.30 -26.41
CA VAL A 66 -2.75 -0.69 -25.21
C VAL A 66 -3.82 -1.60 -24.60
N LEU A 67 -4.66 -2.24 -25.42
CA LEU A 67 -5.67 -3.20 -24.94
C LEU A 67 -5.05 -4.48 -24.35
N GLN A 68 -3.92 -4.96 -24.89
CA GLN A 68 -3.19 -6.09 -24.32
C GLN A 68 -2.54 -5.73 -22.97
N LEU A 69 -1.99 -4.51 -22.84
CA LEU A 69 -1.38 -4.02 -21.61
C LEU A 69 -2.39 -3.71 -20.48
N GLN A 70 -3.69 -3.66 -20.78
CA GLN A 70 -4.76 -3.65 -19.77
C GLN A 70 -4.98 -5.03 -19.13
N ARG A 71 -4.48 -6.13 -19.72
CA ARG A 71 -4.57 -7.48 -19.13
C ARG A 71 -3.47 -7.68 -18.08
N PRO A 72 -3.73 -8.40 -16.97
CA PRO A 72 -2.78 -8.58 -15.88
C PRO A 72 -1.62 -9.52 -16.26
N THR A 73 -0.68 -9.01 -17.05
CA THR A 73 0.57 -9.67 -17.44
C THR A 73 1.73 -9.02 -16.70
N PHE A 74 2.60 -9.81 -16.05
CA PHE A 74 3.79 -9.29 -15.38
C PHE A 74 5.06 -9.77 -16.08
N LEU A 75 5.80 -8.83 -16.67
CA LEU A 75 7.17 -9.02 -17.14
C LEU A 75 8.04 -7.98 -16.41
N PRO A 76 9.19 -8.35 -15.82
CA PRO A 76 10.07 -7.38 -15.18
C PRO A 76 10.58 -6.35 -16.20
N HIS A 77 10.65 -5.08 -15.79
CA HIS A 77 11.07 -3.97 -16.65
C HIS A 77 12.44 -4.22 -17.32
N HIS A 78 13.42 -4.75 -16.59
CA HIS A 78 14.73 -5.09 -17.16
C HIS A 78 14.62 -6.18 -18.23
N THR A 79 13.83 -7.23 -18.00
CA THR A 79 13.59 -8.32 -18.97
C THR A 79 12.92 -7.81 -20.25
N ILE A 80 12.02 -6.83 -20.15
CA ILE A 80 11.41 -6.18 -21.33
C ILE A 80 12.48 -5.38 -22.09
N VAL A 81 13.28 -4.57 -21.39
CA VAL A 81 14.36 -3.77 -21.99
C VAL A 81 15.38 -4.67 -22.69
N GLU A 82 15.86 -5.72 -22.02
CA GLU A 82 16.81 -6.70 -22.57
C GLU A 82 16.23 -7.44 -23.79
N SER A 83 14.98 -7.89 -23.72
CA SER A 83 14.30 -8.58 -24.82
C SER A 83 14.10 -7.68 -26.05
N ILE A 84 13.81 -6.39 -25.85
CA ILE A 84 13.71 -5.43 -26.95
C ILE A 84 15.10 -5.09 -27.51
N ALA A 85 16.08 -4.80 -26.64
CA ALA A 85 17.45 -4.47 -27.05
C ALA A 85 18.16 -5.63 -27.78
N ALA A 86 17.87 -6.88 -27.41
CA ALA A 86 18.39 -8.07 -28.10
C ALA A 86 17.78 -8.26 -29.51
N ARG A 87 16.56 -7.75 -29.76
CA ARG A 87 15.89 -7.83 -31.07
C ARG A 87 16.23 -6.65 -31.97
N ASP A 88 16.38 -5.46 -31.38
CA ASP A 88 16.74 -4.23 -32.07
C ASP A 88 17.68 -3.40 -31.17
N PRO A 89 19.02 -3.59 -31.29
CA PRO A 89 19.98 -2.83 -30.49
C PRO A 89 19.90 -1.31 -30.71
N SER A 90 19.36 -0.85 -31.85
CA SER A 90 19.28 0.57 -32.18
C SER A 90 18.33 1.35 -31.26
N VAL A 91 17.32 0.69 -30.68
CA VAL A 91 16.36 1.36 -29.78
C VAL A 91 16.82 1.39 -28.32
N SER A 92 17.84 0.59 -27.95
CA SER A 92 18.30 0.45 -26.56
C SER A 92 18.65 1.78 -25.87
N PRO A 93 19.32 2.76 -26.53
CA PRO A 93 19.60 4.07 -25.91
C PRO A 93 18.35 4.92 -25.65
N HIS A 94 17.22 4.59 -26.29
CA HIS A 94 16.02 5.42 -26.35
C HIS A 94 14.83 4.87 -25.56
N LEU A 95 14.86 3.60 -25.12
CA LEU A 95 13.73 2.92 -24.48
C LEU A 95 13.13 3.70 -23.29
N ASN A 96 13.98 4.27 -22.43
CA ASN A 96 13.56 5.08 -21.27
C ASN A 96 13.63 6.60 -21.50
N ALA A 97 13.84 7.06 -22.75
CA ALA A 97 13.99 8.48 -23.04
C ALA A 97 12.65 9.23 -23.09
N PHE A 98 11.54 8.53 -23.33
CA PHE A 98 10.25 9.15 -23.66
C PHE A 98 9.11 8.67 -22.77
N GLY A 99 8.36 9.62 -22.20
CA GLY A 99 7.21 9.38 -21.34
C GLY A 99 5.90 9.85 -21.95
N PHE A 100 4.79 9.17 -21.64
CA PHE A 100 3.44 9.64 -21.94
C PHE A 100 2.53 9.43 -20.74
N THR A 101 1.64 10.38 -20.44
CA THR A 101 0.58 10.19 -19.44
C THR A 101 -0.76 10.74 -19.94
N TRP A 102 -1.83 9.96 -19.78
CA TRP A 102 -3.20 10.39 -20.01
C TRP A 102 -3.96 10.53 -18.69
N ARG A 103 -4.81 11.56 -18.56
CA ARG A 103 -5.72 11.74 -17.41
C ARG A 103 -7.08 12.27 -17.85
N PHE A 104 -8.14 11.74 -17.26
CA PHE A 104 -9.49 12.27 -17.43
C PHE A 104 -9.86 13.14 -16.22
N ASP A 105 -10.35 14.35 -16.47
CA ASP A 105 -10.74 15.36 -15.48
C ASP A 105 -9.81 15.49 -14.24
N PRO A 106 -8.51 15.75 -14.42
CA PRO A 106 -7.57 15.89 -13.30
C PRO A 106 -7.72 17.20 -12.52
N ALA A 107 -8.57 18.12 -12.99
CA ALA A 107 -8.85 19.41 -12.37
C ALA A 107 -10.21 19.44 -11.65
N ARG A 108 -10.93 18.31 -11.60
CA ARG A 108 -12.28 18.20 -11.07
C ARG A 108 -12.47 18.97 -9.76
N SER A 109 -13.55 19.73 -9.71
CA SER A 109 -13.97 20.41 -8.49
C SER A 109 -14.44 19.38 -7.46
N LEU A 110 -13.63 19.10 -6.44
CA LEU A 110 -14.04 18.28 -5.30
C LEU A 110 -15.01 19.06 -4.41
N PRO A 111 -16.12 18.45 -3.95
CA PRO A 111 -16.96 19.04 -2.92
C PRO A 111 -16.18 19.11 -1.59
N PHE A 112 -16.21 20.26 -0.92
CA PHE A 112 -15.56 20.49 0.38
C PHE A 112 -16.54 21.20 1.32
N GLY A 113 -17.62 20.48 1.66
CA GLY A 113 -18.79 21.06 2.32
C GLY A 113 -19.45 22.11 1.41
N PRO A 114 -19.72 23.34 1.90
CA PRO A 114 -20.30 24.41 1.07
C PRO A 114 -19.28 25.06 0.10
N ALA A 115 -17.99 24.71 0.20
CA ALA A 115 -16.96 25.19 -0.70
C ALA A 115 -16.64 24.15 -1.79
N ARG A 116 -16.09 24.63 -2.91
CA ARG A 116 -15.50 23.79 -3.96
C ARG A 116 -13.99 23.85 -3.85
N ALA A 117 -13.35 22.69 -3.70
CA ALA A 117 -11.89 22.56 -3.70
C ALA A 117 -11.43 22.10 -5.09
N ARG A 118 -10.56 22.88 -5.74
CA ARG A 118 -9.93 22.48 -7.00
C ARG A 118 -8.54 21.96 -6.71
N LEU A 119 -8.17 20.80 -7.28
CA LEU A 119 -6.78 20.34 -7.22
C LEU A 119 -5.88 21.32 -8.00
N LEU A 120 -5.05 22.06 -7.28
CA LEU A 120 -3.97 22.85 -7.87
C LEU A 120 -2.77 21.93 -8.08
N ARG A 121 -2.39 21.69 -9.35
CA ARG A 121 -1.16 20.95 -9.67
C ARG A 121 0.03 21.86 -9.36
N VAL A 122 0.76 21.55 -8.29
CA VAL A 122 2.04 22.19 -8.00
C VAL A 122 3.02 21.88 -9.14
N PRO A 123 3.74 22.87 -9.70
CA PRO A 123 4.77 22.62 -10.71
C PRO A 123 5.80 21.61 -10.20
N GLN A 124 5.99 20.51 -10.93
CA GLN A 124 7.05 19.55 -10.65
C GLN A 124 8.40 20.19 -10.99
N LYS A 125 9.39 20.08 -10.08
CA LYS A 125 10.78 20.44 -10.35
C LYS A 125 11.58 19.16 -10.57
N GLY A 126 11.98 18.92 -11.82
CA GLY A 126 12.73 17.74 -12.25
C GLY A 126 11.95 16.92 -13.28
N ALA A 127 12.62 16.57 -14.39
CA ALA A 127 12.05 15.75 -15.45
C ALA A 127 12.34 14.27 -15.21
N ARG A 128 11.32 13.42 -15.37
CA ARG A 128 11.42 11.96 -15.15
C ARG A 128 11.90 11.18 -16.37
N PHE A 129 11.75 11.79 -17.55
CA PHE A 129 12.16 11.28 -18.85
C PHE A 129 12.90 12.40 -19.60
N GLY A 130 13.56 12.07 -20.72
CA GLY A 130 14.16 13.08 -21.60
C GLY A 130 13.11 14.05 -22.15
N VAL A 131 12.00 13.51 -22.66
CA VAL A 131 10.79 14.26 -23.02
C VAL A 131 9.56 13.45 -22.59
N CYS A 132 8.59 14.07 -21.93
CA CYS A 132 7.37 13.45 -21.44
C CYS A 132 6.14 14.29 -21.81
N LEU A 133 5.20 13.71 -22.56
CA LEU A 133 3.94 14.36 -22.92
C LEU A 133 2.85 14.02 -21.89
N HIS A 134 2.33 15.05 -21.22
CA HIS A 134 1.16 14.95 -20.37
C HIS A 134 -0.08 15.46 -21.12
N VAL A 135 -1.04 14.59 -21.35
CA VAL A 135 -2.35 14.92 -21.92
C VAL A 135 -3.42 14.79 -20.85
N ALA A 136 -4.35 15.75 -20.80
CA ALA A 136 -5.50 15.74 -19.93
C ALA A 136 -6.76 16.17 -20.68
N MET A 137 -7.89 15.52 -20.39
CA MET A 137 -9.21 16.05 -20.71
C MET A 137 -9.68 16.95 -19.56
N VAL A 138 -9.95 18.22 -19.83
CA VAL A 138 -10.43 19.21 -18.84
C VAL A 138 -11.56 20.01 -19.48
N ASP A 139 -12.74 20.06 -18.84
CA ASP A 139 -13.92 20.80 -19.32
C ASP A 139 -14.32 20.52 -20.79
N GLY A 140 -13.97 19.33 -21.30
CA GLY A 140 -14.21 18.90 -22.70
C GLY A 140 -13.06 19.17 -23.67
N GLU A 141 -12.00 19.87 -23.23
CA GLU A 141 -10.83 20.21 -24.05
C GLU A 141 -9.60 19.33 -23.75
N LEU A 142 -8.75 19.13 -24.77
CA LEU A 142 -7.48 18.41 -24.66
C LEU A 142 -6.34 19.35 -24.24
N CYS A 143 -6.12 19.49 -22.94
CA CYS A 143 -4.95 20.19 -22.39
C CYS A 143 -3.68 19.33 -22.51
N CYS A 144 -2.70 19.79 -23.28
CA CYS A 144 -1.38 19.16 -23.42
C CYS A 144 -0.29 19.98 -22.73
N SER A 145 0.70 19.31 -22.13
CA SER A 145 1.91 19.94 -21.57
C SER A 145 3.10 18.99 -21.69
N ILE A 146 4.29 19.52 -21.95
CA ILE A 146 5.53 18.73 -22.08
C ILE A 146 6.44 19.01 -20.88
N GLU A 147 6.84 17.94 -20.19
CA GLU A 147 7.93 17.92 -19.22
C GLU A 147 9.19 17.42 -19.93
N ALA A 148 10.34 18.08 -19.78
CA ALA A 148 11.57 17.67 -20.47
C ALA A 148 12.81 18.05 -19.67
N VAL A 149 13.92 17.34 -19.90
CA VAL A 149 15.23 17.76 -19.37
C VAL A 149 15.64 19.10 -19.98
N GLU A 150 16.30 19.95 -19.19
CA GLU A 150 16.70 21.30 -19.62
C GLU A 150 17.45 21.30 -20.95
N SER A 151 18.35 20.34 -21.17
CA SER A 151 19.11 20.22 -22.42
C SER A 151 18.26 19.87 -23.65
N ALA A 152 17.07 19.29 -23.49
CA ALA A 152 16.12 19.07 -24.59
C ALA A 152 15.26 20.31 -24.86
N PHE A 153 14.98 21.11 -23.81
CA PHE A 153 14.32 22.41 -23.93
C PHE A 153 15.22 23.43 -24.64
N VAL A 154 16.47 23.60 -24.18
CA VAL A 154 17.45 24.53 -24.76
C VAL A 154 17.77 24.22 -26.22
N ARG A 155 17.77 22.94 -26.62
CA ARG A 155 17.97 22.51 -28.02
C ARG A 155 16.71 22.64 -28.90
N GLY A 156 15.61 23.19 -28.38
CA GLY A 156 14.37 23.41 -29.14
C GLY A 156 13.57 22.15 -29.45
N HIS A 157 14.02 20.96 -29.03
CA HIS A 157 13.35 19.69 -29.31
C HIS A 157 11.92 19.64 -28.75
N VAL A 158 11.66 20.33 -27.62
CA VAL A 158 10.30 20.43 -27.04
C VAL A 158 9.32 21.07 -28.02
N ASN A 159 9.72 22.16 -28.68
CA ASN A 159 8.87 22.83 -29.68
C ASN A 159 8.70 21.97 -30.92
N ALA A 160 9.79 21.34 -31.40
CA ALA A 160 9.74 20.45 -32.56
C ALA A 160 8.79 19.25 -32.32
N VAL A 161 8.84 18.63 -31.15
CA VAL A 161 7.92 17.54 -30.74
C VAL A 161 6.48 18.05 -30.64
N ALA A 162 6.25 19.24 -30.09
CA ALA A 162 4.91 19.81 -30.01
C ALA A 162 4.30 20.05 -31.40
N THR A 163 5.04 20.68 -32.32
CA THR A 163 4.61 20.92 -33.70
C THR A 163 4.38 19.62 -34.47
N ALA A 164 5.30 18.64 -34.35
CA ALA A 164 5.13 17.33 -34.98
C ALA A 164 3.93 16.57 -34.41
N PHE A 165 3.67 16.67 -33.09
CA PHE A 165 2.53 16.03 -32.44
C PHE A 165 1.18 16.57 -32.94
N VAL A 166 1.04 17.90 -33.06
CA VAL A 166 -0.18 18.53 -33.61
C VAL A 166 -0.42 18.06 -35.05
N ARG A 167 0.60 18.17 -35.92
CA ARG A 167 0.54 17.69 -37.31
C ARG A 167 0.15 16.22 -37.42
N ARG A 168 0.68 15.37 -36.53
CA ARG A 168 0.36 13.93 -36.49
C ARG A 168 -1.03 13.65 -35.93
N LEU A 169 -1.62 14.53 -35.12
CA LEU A 169 -3.03 14.44 -34.71
C LEU A 169 -3.97 14.85 -35.83
N GLU A 170 -3.69 15.97 -36.51
CA GLU A 170 -4.47 16.46 -37.65
C GLU A 170 -4.56 15.39 -38.75
N ALA A 171 -3.43 14.82 -39.16
CA ALA A 171 -3.39 13.72 -40.13
C ALA A 171 -4.09 12.43 -39.66
N MET A 172 -4.26 12.22 -38.35
CA MET A 172 -5.03 11.08 -37.81
C MET A 172 -6.54 11.33 -37.83
N CYS A 173 -6.99 12.59 -37.79
CA CYS A 173 -8.41 12.95 -37.90
C CYS A 173 -8.95 12.75 -39.33
N GLU A 174 -8.07 12.68 -40.33
CA GLU A 174 -8.40 12.45 -41.74
C GLU A 174 -8.53 10.94 -42.10
N VAL A 175 -8.18 10.03 -41.17
CA VAL A 175 -8.24 8.57 -41.40
C VAL A 175 -9.67 8.06 -41.21
N SER A 176 -10.40 7.91 -42.31
CA SER A 176 -11.84 7.58 -42.31
C SER A 176 -12.21 6.12 -41.98
N GLU A 177 -11.25 5.17 -41.98
CA GLU A 177 -11.53 3.75 -41.74
C GLU A 177 -10.64 3.14 -40.63
N LEU A 178 -11.22 2.93 -39.46
CA LEU A 178 -10.60 2.23 -38.32
C LEU A 178 -11.47 1.04 -37.90
N HIS A 179 -11.07 -0.16 -38.31
CA HIS A 179 -11.74 -1.41 -37.94
C HIS A 179 -11.28 -1.87 -36.55
N VAL A 180 -12.00 -1.47 -35.49
CA VAL A 180 -11.70 -1.86 -34.10
C VAL A 180 -12.51 -3.10 -33.70
N GLY A 181 -11.84 -4.26 -33.61
CA GLY A 181 -12.48 -5.54 -33.29
C GLY A 181 -12.95 -5.68 -31.83
N ALA A 182 -14.08 -6.36 -31.64
CA ALA A 182 -14.70 -6.59 -30.32
C ALA A 182 -13.97 -7.64 -29.47
N VAL A 183 -14.04 -7.49 -28.14
CA VAL A 183 -13.33 -8.34 -27.17
C VAL A 183 -14.23 -9.48 -26.66
N LEU A 184 -13.74 -10.72 -26.75
CA LEU A 184 -14.38 -11.90 -26.17
C LEU A 184 -14.22 -11.95 -24.63
N ARG A 185 -15.31 -12.28 -23.93
CA ARG A 185 -15.34 -12.81 -22.55
C ARG A 185 -15.47 -14.33 -22.63
N ASP A 186 -14.93 -15.05 -21.65
CA ASP A 186 -15.24 -16.47 -21.45
C ASP A 186 -15.20 -16.87 -19.96
N GLU A 187 -15.88 -17.96 -19.62
CA GLU A 187 -16.36 -18.30 -18.27
C GLU A 187 -15.53 -19.41 -17.57
N ARG A 188 -15.94 -19.77 -16.33
CA ARG A 188 -15.35 -20.85 -15.52
C ARG A 188 -16.13 -22.15 -15.69
N ALA A 189 -15.43 -23.29 -15.61
CA ALA A 189 -16.01 -24.60 -15.26
C ALA A 189 -15.03 -25.40 -14.36
N ALA A 190 -15.54 -26.39 -13.62
CA ALA A 190 -14.82 -27.16 -12.58
C ALA A 190 -14.94 -28.68 -12.78
N SER A 191 -14.06 -29.48 -12.14
CA SER A 191 -14.22 -30.93 -11.93
C SER A 191 -13.26 -31.47 -10.84
N SER A 192 -13.39 -32.74 -10.42
CA SER A 192 -12.86 -33.27 -9.14
C SER A 192 -12.30 -34.71 -9.14
N ALA A 193 -11.23 -34.91 -8.35
CA ALA A 193 -10.89 -36.06 -7.46
C ALA A 193 -10.18 -37.35 -7.96
N SER A 194 -8.97 -37.61 -7.40
CA SER A 194 -8.50 -38.87 -6.78
C SER A 194 -7.15 -38.73 -6.04
N GLY A 195 -7.15 -38.77 -4.70
CA GLY A 195 -6.04 -38.32 -3.86
C GLY A 195 -4.78 -39.21 -3.79
N SER A 196 -3.69 -38.76 -4.42
CA SER A 196 -2.26 -38.89 -4.00
C SER A 196 -1.34 -38.71 -5.22
N VAL A 197 -1.62 -39.44 -6.30
CA VAL A 197 -1.01 -39.22 -7.63
C VAL A 197 -1.47 -37.87 -8.23
N GLU A 198 -2.73 -37.52 -8.00
CA GLU A 198 -3.33 -36.25 -8.45
C GLU A 198 -2.73 -35.02 -7.75
N LEU A 199 -2.37 -35.11 -6.46
CA LEU A 199 -1.81 -33.98 -5.71
C LEU A 199 -0.47 -33.53 -6.31
N VAL A 200 0.45 -34.46 -6.58
CA VAL A 200 1.73 -34.14 -7.23
C VAL A 200 1.53 -33.59 -8.65
N ALA A 201 0.48 -34.02 -9.36
CA ALA A 201 0.13 -33.47 -10.67
C ALA A 201 -0.43 -32.03 -10.58
N VAL A 202 -1.30 -31.76 -9.61
CA VAL A 202 -1.85 -30.42 -9.31
C VAL A 202 -0.74 -29.43 -8.94
N LEU A 203 0.17 -29.83 -8.06
CA LEU A 203 1.31 -29.00 -7.65
C LEU A 203 2.26 -28.73 -8.83
N ARG A 204 2.51 -29.74 -9.67
CA ARG A 204 3.32 -29.61 -10.89
C ARG A 204 2.69 -28.67 -11.90
N ALA A 205 1.38 -28.79 -12.13
CA ALA A 205 0.64 -27.91 -13.03
C ALA A 205 0.63 -26.45 -12.53
N SER A 206 0.45 -26.23 -11.21
CA SER A 206 0.50 -24.90 -10.62
C SER A 206 1.91 -24.29 -10.67
N TRP A 207 2.97 -25.08 -10.40
CA TRP A 207 4.36 -24.64 -10.59
C TRP A 207 4.61 -24.22 -12.04
N GLN A 208 4.25 -25.05 -13.01
CA GLN A 208 4.43 -24.75 -14.44
C GLN A 208 3.64 -23.49 -14.86
N ARG A 209 2.42 -23.31 -14.35
CA ARG A 209 1.55 -22.14 -14.62
C ARG A 209 2.19 -20.81 -14.19
N TRP A 210 2.94 -20.77 -13.09
CA TRP A 210 3.51 -19.54 -12.54
C TRP A 210 4.98 -19.31 -12.88
N VAL A 211 5.72 -20.37 -13.21
CA VAL A 211 7.16 -20.32 -13.49
C VAL A 211 7.46 -20.42 -15.00
N GLY A 212 6.49 -20.86 -15.82
CA GLY A 212 6.60 -20.80 -17.29
C GLY A 212 7.47 -21.88 -17.94
N THR A 213 7.96 -22.86 -17.18
CA THR A 213 8.81 -23.95 -17.71
C THR A 213 8.04 -24.89 -18.65
N THR A 214 8.35 -24.84 -19.95
CA THR A 214 7.77 -25.69 -20.98
C THR A 214 8.40 -27.10 -20.97
N SER A 215 7.56 -28.12 -20.79
CA SER A 215 7.78 -29.56 -21.10
C SER A 215 8.94 -30.34 -20.44
N ALA A 216 9.85 -29.74 -19.67
CA ALA A 216 10.85 -30.50 -18.92
C ALA A 216 10.23 -31.22 -17.69
N ARG A 217 10.63 -32.48 -17.44
CA ARG A 217 10.16 -33.29 -16.30
C ARG A 217 10.76 -32.74 -14.99
N ILE A 218 10.03 -31.82 -14.33
CA ILE A 218 10.45 -31.21 -13.05
C ILE A 218 10.93 -32.29 -12.07
N ALA A 219 12.18 -32.19 -11.65
CA ALA A 219 12.81 -33.09 -10.69
C ALA A 219 12.51 -32.63 -9.26
N ALA A 220 12.62 -33.53 -8.29
CA ALA A 220 12.36 -33.21 -6.88
C ALA A 220 13.26 -32.05 -6.38
N SER A 221 14.51 -32.00 -6.82
CA SER A 221 15.48 -30.95 -6.50
C SER A 221 15.38 -29.68 -7.36
N THR A 222 14.42 -29.57 -8.28
CA THR A 222 14.27 -28.36 -9.12
C THR A 222 13.86 -27.17 -8.25
N ASP A 223 14.63 -26.09 -8.33
CA ASP A 223 14.47 -24.87 -7.55
C ASP A 223 13.57 -23.84 -8.28
N PHE A 224 12.60 -23.29 -7.56
CA PHE A 224 11.56 -22.37 -8.03
C PHE A 224 12.14 -21.03 -8.48
N LEU A 225 13.12 -20.51 -7.74
CA LEU A 225 13.74 -19.22 -7.99
C LEU A 225 14.68 -19.32 -9.20
N HIS A 226 15.46 -20.40 -9.28
CA HIS A 226 16.32 -20.70 -10.44
C HIS A 226 15.53 -20.89 -11.74
N CYS A 227 14.28 -21.34 -11.67
CA CYS A 227 13.40 -21.44 -12.84
C CYS A 227 12.66 -20.14 -13.19
N GLY A 228 12.87 -19.02 -12.47
CA GLY A 228 12.26 -17.71 -12.74
C GLY A 228 11.09 -17.33 -11.81
N GLY A 229 10.80 -18.16 -10.81
CA GLY A 229 9.90 -17.82 -9.71
C GLY A 229 10.49 -16.76 -8.78
N ASN A 230 9.63 -16.09 -8.02
CA ASN A 230 9.99 -15.11 -6.99
C ASN A 230 8.87 -15.05 -5.94
N SER A 231 9.05 -14.30 -4.86
CA SER A 231 8.10 -14.23 -3.74
C SER A 231 6.67 -13.88 -4.16
N LEU A 232 6.49 -13.06 -5.21
CA LEU A 232 5.16 -12.71 -5.72
C LEU A 232 4.52 -13.88 -6.50
N THR A 233 5.30 -14.63 -7.29
CA THR A 233 4.81 -15.86 -7.94
C THR A 233 4.59 -16.99 -6.95
N VAL A 234 5.35 -17.09 -5.85
CA VAL A 234 5.03 -17.97 -4.72
C VAL A 234 3.67 -17.62 -4.12
N MET A 235 3.45 -16.35 -3.74
CA MET A 235 2.17 -15.92 -3.17
C MET A 235 0.98 -16.13 -4.12
N ARG A 236 1.17 -15.95 -5.43
CA ARG A 236 0.16 -16.26 -6.45
C ARG A 236 -0.11 -17.77 -6.57
N MET A 237 0.94 -18.59 -6.54
CA MET A 237 0.86 -20.06 -6.59
C MET A 237 0.14 -20.61 -5.35
N THR A 238 0.55 -20.23 -4.14
CA THR A 238 -0.07 -20.72 -2.91
C THR A 238 -1.51 -20.21 -2.76
N ALA A 239 -1.82 -18.98 -3.19
CA ALA A 239 -3.20 -18.48 -3.25
C ALA A 239 -4.06 -19.20 -4.30
N GLN A 240 -3.49 -19.58 -5.46
CA GLN A 240 -4.19 -20.43 -6.44
C GLN A 240 -4.49 -21.80 -5.83
N LEU A 241 -3.48 -22.50 -5.32
CA LEU A 241 -3.61 -23.84 -4.73
C LEU A 241 -4.60 -23.86 -3.57
N ARG A 242 -4.66 -22.81 -2.75
CA ARG A 242 -5.66 -22.63 -1.69
C ARG A 242 -7.08 -22.46 -2.23
N ARG A 243 -7.29 -21.70 -3.31
CA ARG A 243 -8.63 -21.45 -3.88
C ARG A 243 -9.16 -22.60 -4.70
N GLU A 244 -8.31 -23.20 -5.54
CA GLU A 244 -8.70 -24.21 -6.52
C GLU A 244 -8.67 -25.64 -5.92
N HIS A 245 -7.83 -25.89 -4.91
CA HIS A 245 -7.61 -27.23 -4.35
C HIS A 245 -7.60 -27.28 -2.81
N GLY A 246 -7.89 -26.18 -2.11
CA GLY A 246 -7.92 -26.11 -0.64
C GLY A 246 -6.56 -26.16 0.07
N LEU A 247 -5.46 -26.35 -0.67
CA LEU A 247 -4.12 -26.56 -0.15
C LEU A 247 -3.54 -25.26 0.44
N ARG A 248 -3.20 -25.28 1.73
CA ARG A 248 -2.60 -24.14 2.43
C ARG A 248 -1.10 -24.34 2.55
N ILE A 249 -0.37 -23.80 1.59
CA ILE A 249 1.10 -23.85 1.54
C ILE A 249 1.63 -22.52 2.07
N ASP A 250 2.45 -22.57 3.12
CA ASP A 250 3.09 -21.38 3.67
C ASP A 250 4.17 -20.86 2.70
N ALA A 251 4.02 -19.60 2.29
CA ALA A 251 4.91 -18.98 1.31
C ALA A 251 6.32 -18.74 1.87
N GLY A 252 6.46 -18.49 3.19
CA GLY A 252 7.74 -18.30 3.84
C GLY A 252 8.50 -19.61 4.01
N ALA A 253 7.81 -20.66 4.49
CA ALA A 253 8.39 -22.01 4.60
C ALA A 253 8.83 -22.55 3.23
N PHE A 254 8.03 -22.29 2.17
CA PHE A 254 8.44 -22.64 0.81
C PHE A 254 9.65 -21.83 0.33
N LEU A 255 9.68 -20.51 0.56
CA LEU A 255 10.81 -19.66 0.15
C LEU A 255 12.12 -19.98 0.89
N ALA A 256 12.07 -20.55 2.09
CA ALA A 256 13.26 -20.99 2.83
C ALA A 256 13.98 -22.19 2.16
N ARG A 257 13.23 -23.05 1.44
CA ARG A 257 13.75 -24.20 0.68
C ARG A 257 12.93 -24.38 -0.61
N PRO A 258 13.10 -23.53 -1.64
CA PRO A 258 12.14 -23.38 -2.73
C PRO A 258 12.23 -24.48 -3.80
N THR A 259 12.24 -25.76 -3.42
CA THR A 259 12.33 -26.91 -4.33
C THR A 259 10.97 -27.58 -4.57
N PHE A 260 10.84 -28.30 -5.69
CA PHE A 260 9.61 -29.04 -5.99
C PHE A 260 9.32 -30.14 -4.95
N ALA A 261 10.35 -30.74 -4.35
CA ALA A 261 10.24 -31.62 -3.19
C ALA A 261 9.57 -30.90 -2.01
N THR A 262 10.09 -29.73 -1.60
CA THR A 262 9.52 -28.96 -0.49
C THR A 262 8.09 -28.50 -0.79
N LEU A 263 7.73 -28.19 -2.05
CA LEU A 263 6.34 -27.92 -2.41
C LEU A 263 5.42 -29.13 -2.15
N CYS A 264 5.90 -30.34 -2.45
CA CYS A 264 5.17 -31.58 -2.21
C CYS A 264 5.12 -31.93 -0.71
N GLU A 265 6.20 -31.67 0.05
CA GLU A 265 6.24 -31.80 1.52
C GLU A 265 5.17 -30.90 2.16
N LEU A 266 5.24 -29.58 1.92
CA LEU A 266 4.32 -28.58 2.49
C LEU A 266 2.85 -28.74 2.06
N ALA A 267 2.58 -29.48 0.99
CA ALA A 267 1.24 -29.78 0.52
C ALA A 267 0.71 -31.15 0.98
N GLY A 268 1.61 -32.06 1.37
CA GLY A 268 1.29 -33.36 1.97
C GLY A 268 1.14 -33.30 3.49
N GLU A 269 1.75 -32.31 4.15
CA GLU A 269 1.52 -32.03 5.56
C GLU A 269 0.09 -31.51 5.81
N PRO A 270 -0.63 -32.04 6.82
CA PRO A 270 -1.90 -31.44 7.23
C PRO A 270 -1.65 -30.00 7.70
N PRO A 271 -2.51 -29.03 7.37
CA PRO A 271 -2.19 -27.61 7.41
C PRO A 271 -1.71 -27.15 8.78
N THR A 272 -0.40 -26.94 8.90
CA THR A 272 0.26 -26.37 10.07
C THR A 272 -0.24 -24.94 10.26
N ARG A 273 -0.74 -24.65 11.46
CA ARG A 273 -1.59 -23.50 11.72
C ARG A 273 -0.77 -22.21 11.92
N SER A 274 -0.57 -21.45 10.84
CA SER A 274 -0.40 -19.99 10.98
C SER A 274 -1.74 -19.38 11.43
N PRO A 275 -1.81 -18.66 12.56
CA PRO A 275 -3.02 -17.99 13.03
C PRO A 275 -3.59 -17.05 11.98
N GLY A 276 -4.91 -17.13 11.75
CA GLY A 276 -5.59 -16.17 10.87
C GLY A 276 -5.44 -14.76 11.42
N HIS A 277 -5.16 -13.78 10.55
CA HIS A 277 -5.03 -12.36 10.89
C HIS A 277 -3.76 -11.98 11.68
N CYS A 278 -2.63 -12.65 11.42
CA CYS A 278 -1.31 -12.22 11.90
C CYS A 278 -0.24 -12.32 10.80
N VAL A 279 0.65 -11.32 10.74
CA VAL A 279 1.89 -11.34 9.95
C VAL A 279 3.06 -11.58 10.91
N ILE A 280 3.94 -12.54 10.60
CA ILE A 280 5.11 -12.85 11.41
C ILE A 280 6.38 -12.51 10.62
N VAL A 281 7.32 -11.83 11.28
CA VAL A 281 8.64 -11.46 10.75
C VAL A 281 9.72 -12.15 11.60
N GLY A 282 10.50 -13.03 10.99
CA GLY A 282 11.45 -13.92 11.69
C GLY A 282 10.94 -15.37 11.80
N PRO A 283 11.70 -16.27 12.44
CA PRO A 283 11.37 -17.70 12.51
C PRO A 283 10.08 -17.96 13.30
N PHE A 284 9.17 -18.78 12.77
CA PHE A 284 7.88 -19.06 13.41
C PHE A 284 8.03 -19.77 14.77
N ASP A 285 9.12 -20.51 14.95
CA ASP A 285 9.52 -21.28 16.13
C ASP A 285 10.45 -20.53 17.08
N ALA A 286 10.81 -19.27 16.77
CA ALA A 286 11.67 -18.40 17.59
C ALA A 286 11.33 -18.45 19.10
N ARG A 287 12.36 -18.53 19.95
CA ARG A 287 12.20 -18.67 21.40
C ARG A 287 11.38 -17.53 22.02
N HIS A 288 11.51 -16.33 21.47
CA HIS A 288 10.81 -15.14 21.92
C HIS A 288 9.98 -14.49 20.79
N VAL A 289 8.79 -14.02 21.12
CA VAL A 289 7.88 -13.33 20.20
C VAL A 289 7.50 -11.97 20.76
N LEU A 290 7.70 -10.91 19.99
CA LEU A 290 7.24 -9.56 20.32
C LEU A 290 5.98 -9.27 19.50
N VAL A 291 4.89 -8.85 20.14
CA VAL A 291 3.61 -8.65 19.47
C VAL A 291 3.36 -7.15 19.26
N LEU A 292 3.35 -6.71 18.01
CA LEU A 292 3.35 -5.31 17.59
C LEU A 292 1.96 -4.87 17.07
N ILE A 293 1.16 -4.28 17.96
CA ILE A 293 -0.26 -3.97 17.77
C ILE A 293 -0.44 -2.59 17.06
N PRO A 294 -1.12 -2.55 15.89
CA PRO A 294 -1.43 -1.30 15.16
C PRO A 294 -2.34 -0.29 15.88
N GLY A 295 -2.36 0.95 15.38
CA GLY A 295 -3.20 2.04 15.85
C GLY A 295 -4.58 2.13 15.17
N LYS A 296 -5.26 3.29 15.27
CA LYS A 296 -6.52 3.55 14.54
C LYS A 296 -6.29 3.34 13.04
N GLY A 297 -7.19 2.61 12.38
CA GLY A 297 -7.04 2.18 10.99
C GLY A 297 -6.47 0.77 10.84
N GLY A 298 -5.85 0.19 11.87
CA GLY A 298 -5.59 -1.25 11.98
C GLY A 298 -4.52 -1.88 11.11
N GLN A 299 -3.93 -1.12 10.19
CA GLN A 299 -3.03 -1.65 9.15
C GLN A 299 -1.65 -2.04 9.69
N ALA A 300 -1.30 -3.32 9.50
CA ALA A 300 0.02 -3.88 9.80
C ALA A 300 1.16 -3.25 8.96
N LEU A 301 0.85 -2.77 7.74
CA LEU A 301 1.84 -2.33 6.75
C LEU A 301 2.72 -1.17 7.22
N GLY A 302 2.17 -0.23 8.00
CA GLY A 302 2.92 0.89 8.56
C GLY A 302 3.98 0.49 9.60
N LEU A 303 3.84 -0.70 10.21
CA LEU A 303 4.73 -1.20 11.26
C LEU A 303 5.71 -2.27 10.77
N TYR A 304 5.54 -2.79 9.56
CA TYR A 304 6.41 -3.82 8.97
C TYR A 304 7.89 -3.39 8.90
N ALA A 305 8.15 -2.14 8.51
CA ALA A 305 9.51 -1.59 8.45
C ALA A 305 10.18 -1.47 9.84
N LEU A 306 9.40 -1.36 10.92
CA LEU A 306 9.92 -1.43 12.29
C LEU A 306 10.18 -2.88 12.69
N ALA A 307 9.25 -3.79 12.38
CA ALA A 307 9.38 -5.22 12.66
C ALA A 307 10.62 -5.85 12.00
N GLU A 308 10.93 -5.53 10.74
CA GLU A 308 12.17 -5.98 10.09
C GLU A 308 13.44 -5.47 10.81
N GLN A 309 13.45 -4.20 11.25
CA GLN A 309 14.61 -3.62 11.93
C GLN A 309 14.79 -4.24 13.31
N MET A 310 13.69 -4.54 14.01
CA MET A 310 13.70 -5.26 15.29
C MET A 310 14.21 -6.69 15.09
N GLN A 311 13.64 -7.48 14.17
CA GLN A 311 14.06 -8.85 13.90
C GLN A 311 15.55 -8.92 13.51
N ARG A 312 16.01 -8.05 12.59
CA ARG A 312 17.42 -7.98 12.20
C ARG A 312 18.37 -7.55 13.33
N ARG A 313 17.85 -6.94 14.40
CA ARG A 313 18.64 -6.54 15.59
C ARG A 313 18.69 -7.63 16.66
N PHE A 314 17.61 -8.40 16.81
CA PHE A 314 17.47 -9.47 17.79
C PHE A 314 17.97 -10.84 17.30
N GLY A 315 17.97 -11.08 15.99
CA GLY A 315 18.37 -12.34 15.38
C GLY A 315 17.28 -13.42 15.40
N ASP A 316 17.67 -14.66 15.12
CA ASP A 316 16.73 -15.76 14.83
C ASP A 316 16.05 -16.35 16.09
N ASP A 317 16.56 -16.05 17.29
CA ASP A 317 15.87 -16.36 18.55
C ASP A 317 14.56 -15.56 18.73
N HIS A 318 14.30 -14.55 17.89
CA HIS A 318 13.18 -13.62 18.02
C HIS A 318 12.35 -13.49 16.75
N ALA A 319 11.03 -13.48 16.93
CA ALA A 319 10.06 -13.14 15.90
C ALA A 319 9.19 -11.94 16.30
N ILE A 320 8.72 -11.18 15.31
CA ILE A 320 7.80 -10.06 15.50
C ILE A 320 6.45 -10.43 14.89
N ALA A 321 5.41 -10.52 15.71
CA ALA A 321 4.04 -10.83 15.30
C ALA A 321 3.20 -9.54 15.23
N ILE A 322 2.59 -9.25 14.08
CA ILE A 322 1.77 -8.07 13.83
C ILE A 322 0.32 -8.54 13.59
N PRO A 323 -0.63 -8.35 14.52
CA PRO A 323 -2.03 -8.65 14.28
C PRO A 323 -2.63 -7.68 13.26
N ASP A 324 -3.41 -8.21 12.32
CA ASP A 324 -4.16 -7.44 11.34
C ASP A 324 -5.53 -7.06 11.93
N LEU A 325 -5.61 -5.86 12.52
CA LEU A 325 -6.82 -5.42 13.22
C LEU A 325 -7.94 -5.07 12.24
N GLU A 326 -7.62 -4.67 11.01
CA GLU A 326 -8.61 -4.35 9.97
C GLU A 326 -9.30 -5.64 9.50
N ALA A 327 -8.54 -6.71 9.25
CA ALA A 327 -9.08 -8.03 8.90
C ALA A 327 -9.78 -8.73 10.09
N MET A 328 -9.47 -8.38 11.34
CA MET A 328 -10.27 -8.78 12.50
C MET A 328 -11.59 -7.99 12.57
N LEU A 329 -11.56 -6.67 12.40
CA LEU A 329 -12.74 -5.80 12.55
C LEU A 329 -13.79 -5.99 11.45
N SER A 330 -13.39 -6.35 10.22
CA SER A 330 -14.34 -6.71 9.16
C SER A 330 -15.22 -7.93 9.51
N GLN A 331 -14.85 -8.70 10.53
CA GLN A 331 -15.62 -9.83 11.09
C GLN A 331 -16.25 -9.51 12.45
N ALA A 332 -16.07 -8.30 12.98
CA ALA A 332 -16.51 -7.93 14.31
C ALA A 332 -17.99 -7.49 14.34
N PRO A 333 -18.78 -7.89 15.35
CA PRO A 333 -20.09 -7.32 15.58
C PRO A 333 -19.99 -5.82 15.87
N GLN A 334 -20.75 -4.99 15.14
CA GLN A 334 -20.68 -3.51 15.21
C GLN A 334 -20.87 -2.95 16.64
N GLN A 335 -21.63 -3.65 17.50
CA GLN A 335 -21.93 -3.23 18.87
C GLN A 335 -20.89 -3.67 19.92
N HIS A 336 -19.91 -4.51 19.56
CA HIS A 336 -18.92 -5.07 20.50
C HIS A 336 -17.50 -5.15 19.89
N ALA A 337 -17.17 -4.23 18.99
CA ALA A 337 -15.95 -4.28 18.19
C ALA A 337 -14.64 -4.26 19.02
N LEU A 338 -14.60 -3.50 20.12
CA LEU A 338 -13.45 -3.48 21.03
C LEU A 338 -13.26 -4.83 21.76
N TRP A 339 -14.34 -5.38 22.30
CA TRP A 339 -14.31 -6.69 22.97
C TRP A 339 -13.90 -7.81 22.01
N PHE A 340 -14.39 -7.78 20.78
CA PHE A 340 -14.00 -8.72 19.73
C PHE A 340 -12.49 -8.64 19.44
N LEU A 341 -11.90 -7.44 19.37
CA LEU A 341 -10.45 -7.29 19.23
C LEU A 341 -9.68 -7.88 20.42
N TYR A 342 -10.12 -7.66 21.66
CA TYR A 342 -9.47 -8.26 22.84
C TYR A 342 -9.51 -9.79 22.79
N GLU A 343 -10.65 -10.39 22.45
CA GLU A 343 -10.76 -11.85 22.31
C GLU A 343 -9.90 -12.40 21.16
N ARG A 344 -9.87 -11.74 19.99
CA ARG A 344 -9.06 -12.19 18.84
C ARG A 344 -7.56 -12.06 19.08
N ILE A 345 -7.09 -10.93 19.60
CA ILE A 345 -5.67 -10.76 19.93
C ILE A 345 -5.31 -11.68 21.10
N GLY A 346 -6.16 -11.81 22.13
CA GLY A 346 -5.94 -12.74 23.24
C GLY A 346 -5.87 -14.20 22.81
N GLN A 347 -6.65 -14.61 21.80
CA GLN A 347 -6.53 -15.93 21.19
C GLN A 347 -5.22 -16.09 20.41
N LEU A 348 -4.81 -15.08 19.64
CA LEU A 348 -3.50 -15.06 18.97
C LEU A 348 -2.33 -15.20 19.96
N LEU A 349 -2.38 -14.52 21.13
CA LEU A 349 -1.37 -14.67 22.18
C LEU A 349 -1.28 -16.11 22.73
N LYS A 350 -2.42 -16.81 22.83
CA LYS A 350 -2.46 -18.23 23.22
C LYS A 350 -1.86 -19.12 22.15
N GLU A 351 -2.15 -18.85 20.87
CA GLU A 351 -1.69 -19.65 19.72
C GLU A 351 -0.20 -19.47 19.44
N LEU A 352 0.35 -18.26 19.63
CA LEU A 352 1.80 -18.00 19.57
C LEU A 352 2.58 -18.64 20.73
N GLY A 353 1.89 -19.01 21.82
CA GLY A 353 2.46 -19.57 23.03
C GLY A 353 2.77 -18.48 24.07
N PRO A 354 1.97 -18.33 25.15
CA PRO A 354 2.10 -17.25 26.13
C PRO A 354 3.50 -17.12 26.76
N GLN A 355 4.20 -18.24 26.96
CA GLN A 355 5.55 -18.29 27.52
C GLN A 355 6.63 -17.74 26.56
N ARG A 356 6.34 -17.69 25.26
CA ARG A 356 7.21 -17.09 24.24
C ARG A 356 6.97 -15.59 24.10
N ILE A 357 5.82 -15.07 24.55
CA ILE A 357 5.50 -13.65 24.39
C ILE A 357 6.37 -12.81 25.32
N GLY A 358 7.39 -12.20 24.73
CA GLY A 358 8.42 -11.48 25.44
C GLY A 358 8.20 -9.97 25.55
N ALA A 359 7.37 -9.39 24.70
CA ALA A 359 6.91 -8.00 24.81
C ALA A 359 5.56 -7.82 24.10
N LEU A 360 4.71 -6.95 24.64
CA LEU A 360 3.61 -6.35 23.86
C LEU A 360 4.00 -4.94 23.49
N VAL A 361 3.91 -4.61 22.21
CA VAL A 361 4.25 -3.29 21.67
C VAL A 361 3.00 -2.72 21.02
N GLY A 362 2.66 -1.47 21.26
CA GLY A 362 1.46 -0.87 20.69
C GLY A 362 1.68 0.55 20.19
N PHE A 363 1.26 0.81 18.96
CA PHE A 363 1.34 2.13 18.34
C PHE A 363 0.05 2.92 18.51
N SER A 364 0.14 4.16 18.99
CA SER A 364 -1.00 5.05 19.19
C SER A 364 -2.11 4.34 20.00
N LEU A 365 -3.30 4.13 19.43
CA LEU A 365 -4.43 3.38 20.00
C LEU A 365 -4.05 1.96 20.45
N GLY A 366 -3.18 1.27 19.70
CA GLY A 366 -2.72 -0.09 19.97
C GLY A 366 -1.96 -0.23 21.28
N GLY A 367 -1.36 0.85 21.79
CA GLY A 367 -0.74 0.85 23.12
C GLY A 367 -1.75 0.71 24.26
N ILE A 368 -2.98 1.21 24.09
CA ILE A 368 -4.04 0.99 25.08
C ILE A 368 -4.52 -0.46 25.03
N LEU A 369 -4.66 -1.03 23.83
CA LEU A 369 -4.98 -2.45 23.66
C LEU A 369 -3.90 -3.33 24.33
N ALA A 370 -2.61 -3.03 24.11
CA ALA A 370 -1.48 -3.74 24.70
C ALA A 370 -1.49 -3.73 26.24
N LEU A 371 -1.77 -2.57 26.87
CA LEU A 371 -1.88 -2.47 28.34
C LEU A 371 -3.02 -3.33 28.90
N ARG A 372 -4.16 -3.38 28.21
CA ARG A 372 -5.34 -4.13 28.66
C ARG A 372 -5.17 -5.63 28.45
N LEU A 373 -4.54 -6.05 27.35
CA LEU A 373 -4.11 -7.43 27.14
C LEU A 373 -3.07 -7.88 28.18
N ALA A 374 -2.05 -7.06 28.47
CA ALA A 374 -1.08 -7.37 29.53
C ALA A 374 -1.76 -7.54 30.92
N GLN A 375 -2.75 -6.71 31.23
CA GLN A 375 -3.56 -6.84 32.45
C GLN A 375 -4.41 -8.12 32.45
N GLN A 376 -5.11 -8.43 31.35
CA GLN A 376 -5.95 -9.62 31.21
C GLN A 376 -5.14 -10.92 31.32
N PHE A 377 -3.91 -10.95 30.79
CA PHE A 377 -3.05 -12.13 30.78
C PHE A 377 -2.05 -12.19 31.95
N ALA A 378 -2.07 -11.25 32.89
CA ALA A 378 -1.10 -11.12 34.00
C ALA A 378 -0.98 -12.34 34.94
N GLY A 379 -1.92 -13.29 34.90
CA GLY A 379 -1.84 -14.58 35.60
C GLY A 379 -1.09 -15.68 34.84
N THR A 380 -0.94 -15.53 33.51
CA THR A 380 -0.33 -16.50 32.60
C THR A 380 1.03 -16.04 32.09
N MET A 381 1.19 -14.74 31.86
CA MET A 381 2.37 -14.10 31.27
C MET A 381 2.42 -12.63 31.72
N ARG A 382 3.62 -12.07 31.89
CA ARG A 382 3.80 -10.65 32.27
C ARG A 382 4.83 -9.96 31.38
N PRO A 383 4.58 -9.85 30.06
CA PRO A 383 5.49 -9.15 29.18
C PRO A 383 5.55 -7.65 29.55
N PRO A 384 6.71 -6.99 29.41
CA PRO A 384 6.77 -5.55 29.37
C PRO A 384 5.93 -4.99 28.21
N VAL A 385 5.30 -3.84 28.44
CA VAL A 385 4.48 -3.14 27.44
C VAL A 385 5.23 -1.91 26.93
N TRP A 386 5.41 -1.84 25.62
CA TRP A 386 6.05 -0.71 24.94
C TRP A 386 5.00 0.13 24.21
N LEU A 387 4.93 1.41 24.55
CA LEU A 387 4.00 2.39 24.02
C LEU A 387 4.72 3.27 23.00
N LEU A 388 4.29 3.24 21.74
CA LEU A 388 4.84 4.06 20.65
C LEU A 388 3.89 5.22 20.36
N ASP A 389 4.25 6.42 20.82
CA ASP A 389 3.42 7.65 20.77
C ASP A 389 1.95 7.44 21.17
N SER A 390 1.72 6.58 22.18
CA SER A 390 0.40 6.38 22.78
C SER A 390 0.09 7.48 23.79
N TYR A 391 -1.20 7.76 24.00
CA TYR A 391 -1.70 8.75 24.94
C TYR A 391 -2.72 8.13 25.88
N ALA A 392 -2.75 8.55 27.14
CA ALA A 392 -3.76 8.08 28.07
C ALA A 392 -5.17 8.40 27.57
N PRO A 393 -6.16 7.50 27.76
CA PRO A 393 -7.56 7.69 27.35
C PRO A 393 -8.16 9.07 27.65
N ARG A 394 -7.90 9.59 28.85
CA ARG A 394 -8.40 10.90 29.31
C ARG A 394 -7.74 12.10 28.61
N ALA A 395 -6.52 11.95 28.09
CA ALA A 395 -5.86 12.97 27.27
C ALA A 395 -6.48 12.99 25.86
N MET A 396 -6.74 11.82 25.26
CA MET A 396 -7.42 11.71 23.97
C MET A 396 -8.83 12.33 24.02
N ALA A 397 -9.60 12.05 25.08
CA ALA A 397 -10.94 12.61 25.27
C ALA A 397 -10.97 14.15 25.36
N ARG A 398 -9.92 14.78 25.90
CA ARG A 398 -9.84 16.25 26.03
C ARG A 398 -9.46 16.99 24.75
N ASN A 399 -8.85 16.33 23.77
CA ASN A 399 -8.64 16.92 22.44
C ASN A 399 -9.96 17.21 21.68
N LEU A 400 -11.08 16.66 22.15
CA LEU A 400 -12.42 17.05 21.69
C LEU A 400 -12.79 18.49 22.11
N TRP A 401 -12.33 18.95 23.28
CA TRP A 401 -12.54 20.34 23.74
C TRP A 401 -11.75 21.35 22.91
N LEU A 402 -10.53 21.02 22.49
CA LEU A 402 -9.74 21.83 21.55
C LEU A 402 -10.42 21.96 20.17
N ARG A 403 -11.18 20.94 19.72
CA ARG A 403 -12.04 21.04 18.53
C ARG A 403 -13.24 21.99 18.76
N ILE A 404 -13.77 22.07 19.99
CA ILE A 404 -14.86 22.98 20.36
C ILE A 404 -14.37 24.43 20.49
N GLU A 405 -13.22 24.66 21.14
CA GLU A 405 -12.58 25.98 21.21
C GLU A 405 -12.28 26.55 19.82
N ARG A 406 -11.72 25.73 18.90
CA ARG A 406 -11.50 26.16 17.50
C ARG A 406 -12.79 26.56 16.79
N ARG A 407 -13.93 25.90 17.08
CA ARG A 407 -15.27 26.29 16.55
C ARG A 407 -15.77 27.60 17.15
N LEU A 408 -15.56 27.83 18.46
CA LEU A 408 -15.93 29.08 19.14
C LEU A 408 -15.05 30.27 18.72
N ALA A 409 -13.75 30.06 18.54
CA ALA A 409 -12.85 31.07 17.97
C ALA A 409 -13.29 31.49 16.56
N HIS A 410 -13.71 30.52 15.73
CA HIS A 410 -14.28 30.81 14.41
C HIS A 410 -15.61 31.59 14.46
N SER A 411 -16.49 31.34 15.45
CA SER A 411 -17.76 32.07 15.54
C SER A 411 -17.57 33.54 15.97
N LEU A 412 -16.61 33.80 16.86
CA LEU A 412 -16.23 35.16 17.28
C LEU A 412 -15.54 35.94 16.16
N LEU A 413 -14.67 35.30 15.37
CA LEU A 413 -14.08 35.92 14.17
C LEU A 413 -15.15 36.24 13.11
N ARG A 414 -16.21 35.44 13.01
CA ARG A 414 -17.34 35.70 12.11
C ARG A 414 -18.10 36.98 12.50
N ARG A 415 -18.27 37.28 13.79
CA ARG A 415 -18.91 38.54 14.25
C ARG A 415 -18.15 39.79 13.82
N LYS A 416 -16.81 39.75 13.71
CA LYS A 416 -16.03 40.87 13.14
C LYS A 416 -16.19 41.05 11.62
N HIS A 417 -16.59 40.00 10.89
CA HIS A 417 -16.83 40.08 9.44
C HIS A 417 -18.27 40.46 9.05
N VAL A 418 -19.24 40.34 9.96
CA VAL A 418 -20.65 40.73 9.70
C VAL A 418 -20.82 42.24 9.54
N ALA A 419 -19.90 43.06 10.08
CA ALA A 419 -19.97 44.52 9.97
C ALA A 419 -19.62 45.08 8.57
N ASN A 420 -19.10 44.26 7.62
CA ASN A 420 -18.40 44.78 6.45
C ASN A 420 -18.86 44.24 5.08
N ARG A 421 -20.07 43.64 4.99
CA ARG A 421 -20.72 43.30 3.72
C ARG A 421 -22.23 43.54 3.75
N ALA A 422 -22.62 44.81 3.79
CA ALA A 422 -23.92 45.26 3.34
C ALA A 422 -23.83 45.66 1.86
N THR A 423 -24.23 44.78 0.95
CA THR A 423 -24.70 45.08 -0.43
C THR A 423 -25.15 43.79 -1.12
N THR A 424 -26.35 43.81 -1.74
CA THR A 424 -26.92 42.80 -2.69
C THR A 424 -26.93 41.34 -2.18
N GLN A 425 -28.02 40.74 -1.66
CA GLN A 425 -29.42 40.67 -2.15
C GLN A 425 -29.48 40.11 -3.59
N SER A 426 -30.26 39.07 -3.94
CA SER A 426 -31.41 38.41 -3.25
C SER A 426 -31.65 36.96 -3.75
N ASP A 427 -32.07 36.06 -2.84
CA ASP A 427 -33.22 35.12 -2.90
C ASP A 427 -33.36 34.09 -4.07
N ASP A 428 -33.90 32.86 -3.92
CA ASP A 428 -34.35 32.10 -2.74
C ASP A 428 -34.54 30.58 -3.02
N SER A 429 -34.39 29.72 -1.99
CA SER A 429 -34.91 28.32 -1.87
C SER A 429 -34.53 27.27 -2.98
N VAL A 430 -34.53 25.94 -2.80
CA VAL A 430 -35.23 24.99 -1.90
C VAL A 430 -34.24 23.89 -1.40
N SER A 431 -34.63 23.16 -0.35
CA SER A 431 -33.82 22.22 0.44
C SER A 431 -33.75 20.74 -0.03
N ASN A 432 -32.82 20.01 0.62
CA ASN A 432 -32.70 18.54 0.82
C ASN A 432 -31.99 17.67 -0.23
N GLY A 433 -31.00 16.91 0.26
CA GLY A 433 -30.29 15.82 -0.44
C GLY A 433 -28.93 15.45 0.18
N MET A 434 -28.91 14.72 1.31
CA MET A 434 -27.73 13.97 1.79
C MET A 434 -27.78 12.55 1.16
N HIS A 435 -26.71 11.93 0.67
CA HIS A 435 -25.65 11.15 1.37
C HIS A 435 -24.79 10.44 0.29
N ASP A 436 -23.59 9.86 0.45
CA ASP A 436 -22.49 9.94 1.45
C ASP A 436 -21.19 9.38 0.78
N GLY A 437 -20.12 9.04 1.52
CA GLY A 437 -18.93 8.36 0.97
C GLY A 437 -17.78 8.17 1.97
N ALA A 438 -18.02 7.43 3.05
CA ALA A 438 -17.03 7.13 4.10
C ALA A 438 -16.59 5.64 4.06
N SER A 439 -15.44 5.31 4.65
CA SER A 439 -15.06 3.91 4.90
C SER A 439 -16.10 3.23 5.79
N GLU A 440 -16.56 2.04 5.41
CA GLU A 440 -17.58 1.27 6.15
C GLU A 440 -17.18 0.98 7.62
N LEU A 441 -15.87 0.98 7.92
CA LEU A 441 -15.31 0.73 9.25
C LEU A 441 -15.02 2.00 10.06
N GLU A 442 -15.08 3.20 9.48
CA GLU A 442 -14.82 4.45 10.24
C GLU A 442 -15.77 4.64 11.45
N PRO A 443 -17.08 4.33 11.37
CA PRO A 443 -17.96 4.37 12.54
C PRO A 443 -17.57 3.37 13.64
N GLN A 444 -17.01 2.21 13.27
CA GLN A 444 -16.52 1.22 14.23
C GLN A 444 -15.25 1.71 14.92
N TRP A 445 -14.31 2.28 14.16
CA TRP A 445 -13.09 2.86 14.73
C TRP A 445 -13.37 4.03 15.67
N ASP A 446 -14.34 4.89 15.34
CA ASP A 446 -14.79 5.97 16.24
C ASP A 446 -15.48 5.44 17.49
N ALA A 447 -16.28 4.37 17.39
CA ALA A 447 -16.88 3.69 18.54
C ALA A 447 -15.82 3.07 19.46
N ILE A 448 -14.86 2.32 18.91
CA ILE A 448 -13.72 1.74 19.63
C ILE A 448 -12.92 2.85 20.34
N GLN A 449 -12.62 3.95 19.65
CA GLN A 449 -11.91 5.07 20.24
C GLN A 449 -12.71 5.72 21.37
N ALA A 450 -14.03 5.89 21.22
CA ALA A 450 -14.90 6.46 22.25
C ALA A 450 -15.03 5.56 23.49
N GLU A 451 -15.04 4.23 23.30
CA GLU A 451 -15.05 3.24 24.38
C GLU A 451 -13.69 3.21 25.11
N LEU A 452 -12.59 3.11 24.38
CA LEU A 452 -11.23 3.18 24.91
C LEU A 452 -10.96 4.47 25.69
N CYS A 453 -11.53 5.61 25.27
CA CYS A 453 -11.44 6.89 26.00
C CYS A 453 -12.08 6.86 27.40
N ARG A 454 -12.97 5.89 27.69
CA ARG A 454 -13.63 5.69 28.99
C ARG A 454 -12.90 4.68 29.88
N GLU A 455 -12.06 3.82 29.29
CA GLU A 455 -11.34 2.77 30.03
C GLU A 455 -10.24 3.33 30.95
N SER A 456 -9.92 2.55 31.99
CA SER A 456 -8.74 2.79 32.82
C SER A 456 -7.51 2.12 32.21
N ALA A 457 -6.52 2.91 31.81
CA ALA A 457 -5.23 2.43 31.32
C ALA A 457 -4.26 2.03 32.45
N ALA A 458 -4.74 1.79 33.67
CA ALA A 458 -3.93 1.33 34.79
C ALA A 458 -3.69 -0.19 34.72
N ALA A 459 -2.42 -0.61 34.74
CA ALA A 459 -2.00 -2.01 34.71
C ALA A 459 -0.98 -2.28 35.83
N PRO A 460 -1.43 -2.41 37.10
CA PRO A 460 -0.54 -2.68 38.22
C PRO A 460 0.21 -3.99 38.03
N GLY A 461 1.52 -4.01 38.29
CA GLY A 461 2.36 -5.21 38.09
C GLY A 461 2.94 -5.37 36.68
N VAL A 462 2.62 -4.47 35.74
CA VAL A 462 3.20 -4.45 34.38
C VAL A 462 4.35 -3.43 34.31
N GLU A 463 5.44 -3.80 33.65
CA GLU A 463 6.54 -2.89 33.28
C GLU A 463 6.20 -2.16 31.99
N VAL A 464 6.34 -0.83 31.95
CA VAL A 464 5.92 0.00 30.82
C VAL A 464 7.04 0.91 30.32
N HIS A 465 7.26 0.91 29.01
CA HIS A 465 8.23 1.77 28.32
C HIS A 465 7.47 2.70 27.37
N LEU A 466 7.54 4.02 27.58
CA LEU A 466 7.01 5.01 26.65
C LEU A 466 8.12 5.52 25.72
N ILE A 467 7.94 5.37 24.41
CA ILE A 467 8.72 6.03 23.37
C ILE A 467 7.88 7.18 22.81
N GLN A 468 8.38 8.42 22.92
CA GLN A 468 7.70 9.62 22.42
C GLN A 468 8.61 10.48 21.52
N ALA A 469 8.03 11.16 20.55
CA ALA A 469 8.73 12.16 19.74
C ALA A 469 8.94 13.46 20.55
N ARG A 470 10.14 14.04 20.49
CA ARG A 470 10.48 15.27 21.24
C ARG A 470 9.51 16.43 21.00
N HIS A 471 9.11 16.65 19.76
CA HIS A 471 8.23 17.76 19.36
C HIS A 471 6.74 17.52 19.69
N THR A 472 6.35 16.28 20.06
CA THR A 472 5.02 16.00 20.64
C THR A 472 4.84 16.73 21.98
N VAL A 473 5.92 16.90 22.75
CA VAL A 473 5.90 17.48 24.10
C VAL A 473 5.38 18.93 24.10
N ASP A 474 5.59 19.68 23.02
CA ASP A 474 5.21 21.09 22.90
C ASP A 474 3.74 21.31 22.51
N HIS A 475 3.07 20.29 21.96
CA HIS A 475 1.68 20.39 21.51
C HIS A 475 0.65 19.89 22.53
N VAL A 476 1.04 19.10 23.55
CA VAL A 476 0.15 18.66 24.64
C VAL A 476 0.06 19.71 25.75
N GLY A 477 -0.39 20.91 25.37
CA GLY A 477 -0.57 22.06 26.25
C GLY A 477 -1.74 21.89 27.22
N LEU A 478 -1.44 22.12 28.51
CA LEU A 478 -2.35 22.16 29.67
C LEU A 478 -2.96 20.85 30.21
N LEU A 479 -2.45 20.54 31.42
CA LEU A 479 -3.06 19.82 32.56
C LEU A 479 -2.81 18.30 32.69
N TRP A 480 -1.89 18.05 33.65
CA TRP A 480 -1.55 16.82 34.37
C TRP A 480 -0.61 15.82 33.66
N ARG A 481 0.64 15.83 34.16
CA ARG A 481 1.78 14.95 33.82
C ARG A 481 2.38 15.19 32.42
N ARG A 482 3.12 16.30 32.31
CA ARG A 482 4.10 16.52 31.22
C ARG A 482 5.09 15.34 31.17
N ARG A 483 5.55 14.98 29.97
CA ARG A 483 6.48 13.86 29.67
C ARG A 483 5.96 12.42 29.89
N THR A 484 4.65 12.21 30.12
CA THR A 484 4.09 10.85 30.21
C THR A 484 2.85 10.64 29.34
N ASN A 485 2.61 11.50 28.34
CA ASN A 485 1.41 11.49 27.49
C ASN A 485 0.07 11.32 28.27
N GLY A 486 0.01 11.89 29.48
CA GLY A 486 -1.15 11.81 30.39
C GLY A 486 -1.27 10.52 31.20
N PHE A 487 -0.41 9.52 31.01
CA PHE A 487 -0.37 8.31 31.84
C PHE A 487 0.14 8.64 33.25
N ASN A 488 -0.28 7.83 34.24
CA ASN A 488 0.17 7.96 35.63
C ASN A 488 1.18 6.85 35.96
N PRO A 489 2.49 7.16 36.11
CA PRO A 489 3.51 6.15 36.40
C PRO A 489 3.23 5.28 37.63
N LYS A 490 2.50 5.80 38.62
CA LYS A 490 2.10 5.05 39.83
C LYS A 490 1.08 3.92 39.58
N CYS A 491 0.59 3.76 38.36
CA CYS A 491 -0.38 2.72 37.97
C CYS A 491 0.28 1.46 37.37
N TYR A 492 1.61 1.39 37.38
CA TYR A 492 2.44 0.33 36.77
C TYR A 492 3.51 -0.13 37.77
N ALA A 493 4.18 -1.26 37.51
CA ALA A 493 5.30 -1.72 38.35
C ALA A 493 6.53 -0.83 38.14
N HIS A 494 6.89 -0.63 36.87
CA HIS A 494 8.01 0.21 36.44
C HIS A 494 7.57 1.06 35.24
N TRP A 495 8.16 2.25 35.12
CA TRP A 495 7.87 3.19 34.05
C TRP A 495 9.17 3.80 33.51
N TYR A 496 9.47 3.52 32.25
CA TYR A 496 10.63 4.05 31.53
C TYR A 496 10.18 5.03 30.45
N LEU A 497 10.95 6.10 30.26
CA LEU A 497 10.68 7.12 29.26
C LEU A 497 11.87 7.24 28.30
N HIS A 498 11.59 7.14 27.01
CA HIS A 498 12.55 7.28 25.92
C HIS A 498 12.07 8.41 25.00
N GLU A 499 12.93 9.39 24.75
CA GLU A 499 12.64 10.51 23.85
C GLU A 499 13.47 10.36 22.58
N ILE A 500 12.80 10.32 21.42
CA ILE A 500 13.44 10.29 20.08
C ILE A 500 13.35 11.69 19.47
N ASP A 501 14.41 12.13 18.78
CA ASP A 501 14.48 13.47 18.18
C ASP A 501 13.69 13.57 16.86
N ALA A 502 12.36 13.60 16.98
CA ALA A 502 11.42 13.58 15.87
C ALA A 502 10.37 14.71 15.96
N LYS A 503 9.94 15.22 14.79
CA LYS A 503 8.94 16.30 14.67
C LYS A 503 7.49 15.84 14.86
N HIS A 504 7.19 14.61 14.45
CA HIS A 504 5.97 13.85 14.78
C HIS A 504 6.29 12.38 14.53
N LEU A 505 5.70 11.46 15.31
CA LEU A 505 5.98 10.03 15.19
C LEU A 505 5.13 9.36 14.08
N GLU A 506 5.09 9.97 12.89
CA GLU A 506 4.54 9.38 11.65
C GLU A 506 5.48 8.29 11.08
N LEU A 507 6.01 7.40 11.94
CA LEU A 507 7.13 6.46 11.71
C LEU A 507 7.55 6.26 10.23
N PRO A 508 8.36 7.18 9.67
CA PRO A 508 8.93 6.97 8.35
C PRO A 508 10.09 6.00 8.52
N ARG A 509 10.48 5.32 7.43
CA ARG A 509 11.58 4.35 7.40
C ARG A 509 12.90 4.86 8.00
N SER A 510 13.09 6.19 8.10
CA SER A 510 14.26 6.86 8.70
C SER A 510 14.45 6.62 10.20
N LEU A 511 13.40 6.41 10.99
CA LEU A 511 13.50 6.29 12.47
C LEU A 511 13.29 4.86 13.00
N ALA A 512 12.93 3.92 12.12
CA ALA A 512 12.70 2.53 12.49
C ALA A 512 13.92 1.84 13.11
N ALA A 513 15.13 2.15 12.62
CA ALA A 513 16.39 1.59 13.12
C ALA A 513 16.76 2.13 14.52
N GLU A 514 16.58 3.43 14.77
CA GLU A 514 16.81 4.04 16.09
C GLU A 514 15.82 3.49 17.13
N THR A 515 14.54 3.40 16.74
CA THR A 515 13.48 2.85 17.58
C THR A 515 13.76 1.37 17.91
N ALA A 516 14.16 0.55 16.92
CA ALA A 516 14.60 -0.83 17.14
C ALA A 516 15.85 -0.94 18.04
N GLY A 517 16.75 0.03 17.98
CA GLY A 517 17.90 0.13 18.89
C GLY A 517 17.48 0.31 20.35
N LEU A 518 16.47 1.14 20.63
CA LEU A 518 15.91 1.30 21.98
C LEU A 518 15.29 0.00 22.50
N PHE A 519 14.52 -0.71 21.67
CA PHE A 519 14.00 -2.05 22.02
C PHE A 519 15.12 -3.01 22.43
N ALA A 520 16.18 -3.13 21.62
CA ALA A 520 17.32 -4.00 21.91
C ALA A 520 18.11 -3.59 23.16
N SER A 521 18.11 -2.30 23.52
CA SER A 521 18.78 -1.80 24.73
C SER A 521 17.96 -1.95 26.02
N GLY A 522 16.63 -1.90 25.91
CA GLY A 522 15.71 -1.94 27.05
C GLY A 522 15.18 -3.33 27.38
N LEU A 523 15.06 -4.23 26.39
CA LEU A 523 14.68 -5.62 26.60
C LEU A 523 15.93 -6.43 26.97
N ARG A 524 16.13 -6.64 28.28
CA ARG A 524 17.13 -7.57 28.80
C ARG A 524 16.52 -8.96 28.94
N TRP A 525 16.79 -9.82 27.96
CA TRP A 525 16.49 -11.24 28.05
C TRP A 525 17.50 -11.91 28.99
N ALA A 526 17.01 -12.78 29.89
CA ALA A 526 17.80 -13.48 30.91
C ALA A 526 17.98 -14.97 30.54
#